data_AF-A0A9N9GHX1-F1
#
_entry.id   AF-A0A9N9GHX1-F1
#
_cell.length_a   1.000
_cell.length_b   1.000
_cell.length_c   1.000
_cell.angle_alpha   90.00
_cell.angle_beta   90.00
_cell.angle_gamma   90.00
#
_symmetry.space_group_name_H-M   'P 1'
#
loop_
_entity.id
_entity.type
_entity.pdbx_description
1 polymer ?
#
loop_
_entity_poly.entity_id
_entity_poly.type
_entity_poly.pdbx_seq_one_letter_code
_entity_poly.pdbx_strand_id
1 'polypeptide(L)'
;DDAGAFQFHVIIDGRSHPTNSLICNEMMAWKGPAIMIYNNAIFKINDFDSLMQIRVSRKQGDDTIIEKHKLGLILCYYFTNVLSFISNSIAFLNPHEKFLTRRHGKIQ
;
A
#
# COMPACT_ATOMS: atom_id res chain seq x y z
N ASP A 1 -3.28 -15.52 11.80
CA ASP A 1 -2.79 -14.55 10.81
C ASP A 1 -1.27 -14.59 10.83
N ASP A 2 -0.63 -14.42 9.67
CA ASP A 2 0.83 -14.57 9.52
C ASP A 2 1.62 -13.48 10.26
N ALA A 3 0.98 -12.32 10.50
CA ALA A 3 1.56 -11.22 11.28
C ALA A 3 1.35 -11.38 12.81
N GLY A 4 0.61 -12.41 13.25
CA GLY A 4 0.27 -12.60 14.66
C GLY A 4 -0.81 -11.65 15.19
N ALA A 5 -1.57 -10.99 14.30
CA ALA A 5 -2.68 -10.13 14.70
C ALA A 5 -3.80 -10.94 15.38
N PHE A 6 -4.42 -10.34 16.39
CA PHE A 6 -5.60 -10.88 17.09
C PHE A 6 -6.85 -10.01 16.94
N GLN A 7 -6.72 -8.82 16.32
CA GLN A 7 -7.83 -7.97 15.90
C GLN A 7 -7.71 -7.64 14.43
N PHE A 8 -8.85 -7.62 13.75
CA PHE A 8 -8.96 -7.30 12.34
C PHE A 8 -10.28 -6.58 12.06
N HIS A 9 -10.23 -5.51 11.28
CA HIS A 9 -11.39 -4.71 10.90
C HIS A 9 -11.35 -4.36 9.42
N VAL A 10 -12.51 -4.46 8.77
CA VAL A 10 -12.77 -3.89 7.45
C VAL A 10 -13.70 -2.71 7.65
N ILE A 11 -13.28 -1.54 7.20
CA ILE A 11 -13.98 -0.27 7.42
C ILE A 11 -14.26 0.34 6.06
N ILE A 12 -15.52 0.64 5.79
CA ILE A 12 -15.92 1.45 4.64
C ILE A 12 -16.02 2.89 5.14
N ASP A 13 -15.03 3.71 4.81
CA ASP A 13 -14.99 5.12 5.18
C ASP A 13 -15.62 5.97 4.07
N GLY A 14 -16.80 6.51 4.33
CA GLY A 14 -17.52 7.37 3.39
C GLY A 14 -17.10 8.84 3.43
N ARG A 15 -16.11 9.22 4.24
CA ARG A 15 -15.71 10.62 4.44
C ARG A 15 -14.90 11.14 3.25
N SER A 16 -14.94 12.46 3.10
CA SER A 16 -14.04 13.23 2.24
C SER A 16 -13.23 14.19 3.09
N HIS A 17 -11.95 14.35 2.77
CA HIS A 17 -10.98 15.10 3.55
C HIS A 17 -10.52 16.37 2.82
N PRO A 18 -10.11 17.42 3.57
CA PRO A 18 -9.56 18.64 3.00
C PRO A 18 -8.29 18.39 2.17
N THR A 19 -8.08 19.22 1.15
CA THR A 19 -6.98 19.12 0.19
C THR A 19 -5.96 20.25 0.33
N ASN A 20 -6.03 21.02 1.41
CA ASN A 20 -5.21 22.20 1.67
C ASN A 20 -3.72 21.88 1.95
N SER A 21 -3.42 20.64 2.35
CA SER A 21 -2.05 20.17 2.62
C SER A 21 -1.87 18.76 2.10
N LEU A 22 -1.15 18.63 0.99
CA LEU A 22 -0.90 17.36 0.28
C LEU A 22 0.61 17.17 0.08
N ILE A 23 1.06 15.92 0.05
CA ILE A 23 2.46 15.59 -0.30
C ILE A 23 2.75 16.01 -1.75
N CYS A 24 1.78 15.81 -2.64
CA CYS A 24 1.76 16.36 -3.98
C CYS A 24 0.31 16.56 -4.45
N ASN A 25 0.12 17.43 -5.46
CA ASN A 25 -1.21 17.84 -5.92
C ASN A 25 -2.02 16.67 -6.49
N GLU A 26 -1.35 15.69 -7.06
CA GLU A 26 -1.96 14.50 -7.65
C GLU A 26 -2.70 13.64 -6.61
N MET A 27 -2.31 13.71 -5.32
CA MET A 27 -3.00 12.99 -4.24
C MET A 27 -4.38 13.55 -3.91
N MET A 28 -4.75 14.71 -4.48
CA MET A 28 -6.09 15.30 -4.30
C MET A 28 -7.19 14.31 -4.67
N ALA A 29 -6.96 13.47 -5.69
CA ALA A 29 -7.88 12.45 -6.14
C ALA A 29 -8.17 11.34 -5.11
N TRP A 30 -7.35 11.20 -4.06
CA TRP A 30 -7.47 10.15 -3.03
C TRP A 30 -7.82 10.68 -1.65
N LYS A 31 -8.46 11.86 -1.59
CA LYS A 31 -8.98 12.42 -0.35
C LYS A 31 -10.47 12.13 -0.14
N GLY A 32 -11.07 11.33 -1.00
CA GLY A 32 -12.47 10.89 -0.88
C GLY A 32 -12.65 9.58 -0.10
N PRO A 33 -13.82 8.94 -0.25
CA PRO A 33 -14.14 7.67 0.40
C PRO A 33 -13.10 6.57 0.14
N ALA A 34 -12.92 5.70 1.13
CA ALA A 34 -11.91 4.64 1.09
C ALA A 34 -12.38 3.36 1.78
N ILE A 35 -11.80 2.23 1.35
CA ILE A 35 -11.85 0.98 2.12
C ILE A 35 -10.57 0.93 2.96
N MET A 36 -10.73 0.88 4.27
CA MET A 36 -9.62 0.71 5.22
C MET A 36 -9.63 -0.71 5.78
N ILE A 37 -8.45 -1.33 5.80
CA ILE A 37 -8.22 -2.63 6.42
C ILE A 37 -7.25 -2.40 7.57
N TYR A 38 -7.69 -2.72 8.78
CA TYR A 38 -6.89 -2.59 9.99
C TYR A 38 -6.64 -3.97 10.60
N ASN A 39 -5.42 -4.17 11.06
CA ASN A 39 -5.08 -5.23 12.00
C ASN A 39 -4.15 -4.65 13.07
N ASN A 40 -4.10 -5.29 14.24
CA ASN A 40 -3.31 -4.79 15.37
C ASN A 40 -1.86 -5.31 15.42
N ALA A 41 -1.38 -6.00 14.40
CA ALA A 41 0.04 -6.30 14.25
C ALA A 41 0.77 -5.10 13.62
N ILE A 42 2.07 -5.02 13.92
CA ILE A 42 2.94 -3.93 13.46
C ILE A 42 3.89 -4.51 12.42
N PHE A 43 3.91 -3.92 11.23
CA PHE A 43 4.92 -4.23 10.22
C PHE A 43 6.34 -4.00 10.74
N LYS A 44 7.19 -5.00 10.57
CA LYS A 44 8.65 -4.91 10.74
C LYS A 44 9.26 -4.24 9.51
N ILE A 45 10.51 -3.77 9.65
CA ILE A 45 11.24 -3.13 8.55
C ILE A 45 11.30 -4.03 7.30
N ASN A 46 11.56 -5.33 7.50
CA ASN A 46 11.64 -6.31 6.42
C ASN A 46 10.28 -6.54 5.73
N ASP A 47 9.17 -6.37 6.44
CA ASP A 47 7.84 -6.58 5.85
C ASP A 47 7.54 -5.49 4.82
N PHE A 48 7.92 -4.24 5.12
CA PHE A 48 7.83 -3.14 4.16
C PHE A 48 8.71 -3.39 2.94
N ASP A 49 9.95 -3.85 3.12
CA ASP A 49 10.83 -4.16 1.99
C ASP A 49 10.24 -5.26 1.10
N SER A 50 9.70 -6.33 1.70
CA SER A 50 9.03 -7.41 0.97
C SER A 50 7.77 -6.93 0.22
N LEU A 51 6.98 -6.02 0.81
CA LEU A 51 5.83 -5.39 0.15
C LEU A 51 6.27 -4.50 -1.03
N MET A 52 7.37 -3.76 -0.90
CA MET A 52 7.87 -2.89 -1.96
C MET A 52 8.53 -3.69 -3.10
N GLN A 53 9.07 -4.87 -2.81
CA GLN A 53 9.66 -5.78 -3.81
C GLN A 53 8.63 -6.45 -4.74
N ILE A 54 7.32 -6.22 -4.57
CA ILE A 54 6.28 -6.70 -5.51
C ILE A 54 6.57 -6.27 -6.96
N ARG A 55 7.32 -5.19 -7.17
CA ARG A 55 7.75 -4.73 -8.49
C ARG A 55 8.89 -5.54 -9.14
N VAL A 56 9.61 -6.38 -8.38
CA VAL A 56 10.78 -7.12 -8.88
C VAL A 56 10.43 -8.59 -8.98
N SER A 57 9.87 -9.01 -10.12
CA SER A 57 9.95 -10.39 -10.54
C SER A 57 11.42 -10.73 -10.78
N ARG A 58 12.11 -11.34 -9.81
CA ARG A 58 13.42 -11.94 -10.06
C ARG A 58 13.21 -13.17 -10.94
N LYS A 59 13.28 -12.97 -12.26
CA LYS A 59 13.44 -14.06 -13.21
C LYS A 59 14.85 -14.60 -13.12
N GLN A 60 14.97 -15.81 -12.55
CA GLN A 60 15.82 -16.88 -13.07
C GLN A 60 15.42 -18.16 -12.33
N GLY A 61 14.50 -18.95 -12.90
CA GLY A 61 14.21 -20.29 -12.39
C GLY A 61 12.80 -20.80 -12.65
N ASP A 62 11.81 -20.25 -11.95
CA ASP A 62 10.45 -20.83 -11.90
C ASP A 62 9.37 -19.74 -11.99
N ASP A 63 8.76 -19.62 -13.19
CA ASP A 63 7.84 -18.55 -13.59
C ASP A 63 6.38 -18.71 -13.06
N THR A 64 6.13 -19.46 -11.97
CA THR A 64 4.73 -19.71 -11.51
C THR A 64 4.46 -19.57 -10.02
N ILE A 65 5.45 -19.27 -9.18
CA ILE A 65 5.21 -19.06 -7.74
C ILE A 65 4.97 -17.57 -7.49
N ILE A 66 3.75 -17.10 -7.77
CA ILE A 66 3.23 -15.94 -7.04
C ILE A 66 3.13 -16.42 -5.59
N GLU A 67 4.04 -15.95 -4.74
CA GLU A 67 3.93 -16.16 -3.29
C GLU A 67 2.50 -15.78 -2.87
N LYS A 68 1.78 -16.69 -2.20
CA LYS A 68 0.33 -16.56 -1.93
C LYS A 68 -0.06 -15.21 -1.33
N HIS A 69 0.86 -14.57 -0.60
CA HIS A 69 0.73 -13.24 -0.01
C HIS A 69 0.62 -12.09 -1.02
N LYS A 70 1.16 -12.25 -2.23
CA LYS A 70 1.15 -11.21 -3.28
C LYS A 70 -0.16 -11.15 -4.06
N LEU A 71 -0.91 -12.25 -4.15
CA LEU A 71 -2.17 -12.28 -4.89
C LEU A 71 -3.22 -11.34 -4.28
N GLY A 72 -3.35 -11.34 -2.94
CA GLY A 72 -4.26 -10.44 -2.25
C GLY A 72 -3.96 -8.96 -2.51
N LEU A 73 -2.69 -8.59 -2.54
CA LEU A 73 -2.25 -7.23 -2.84
C LEU A 73 -2.49 -6.83 -4.30
N ILE A 74 -2.35 -7.76 -5.24
CA ILE A 74 -2.69 -7.53 -6.64
C ILE A 74 -4.21 -7.27 -6.76
N LEU A 75 -5.04 -8.03 -6.05
CA LEU A 75 -6.49 -7.88 -6.08
C LEU A 75 -6.96 -6.51 -5.54
N CYS A 76 -6.23 -5.87 -4.63
CA CYS A 76 -6.55 -4.52 -4.17
C CYS A 76 -6.61 -3.49 -5.32
N TYR A 77 -5.88 -3.72 -6.42
CA TYR A 77 -5.90 -2.80 -7.57
C TYR A 77 -7.18 -2.85 -8.41
N TYR A 78 -8.09 -3.80 -8.16
CA TYR A 78 -9.45 -3.71 -8.69
C TYR A 78 -10.27 -2.58 -8.04
N PHE A 79 -9.89 -2.16 -6.82
CA PHE A 79 -10.63 -1.17 -6.04
C PHE A 79 -9.95 0.19 -5.99
N THR A 80 -8.63 0.25 -6.14
CA THR A 80 -7.87 1.50 -6.05
C THR A 80 -6.69 1.52 -7.02
N ASN A 81 -6.32 2.70 -7.53
CA ASN A 81 -5.08 2.85 -8.29
C ASN A 81 -3.84 3.02 -7.40
N VAL A 82 -4.04 3.36 -6.12
CA VAL A 82 -2.96 3.51 -5.14
C VAL A 82 -3.32 2.89 -3.82
N LEU A 83 -2.42 2.06 -3.32
CA LEU A 83 -2.53 1.42 -2.02
C LEU A 83 -1.64 2.15 -1.03
N SER A 84 -2.17 2.42 0.16
CA SER A 84 -1.45 3.07 1.25
C SER A 84 -1.37 2.14 2.45
N PHE A 85 -0.19 2.05 3.05
CA PHE A 85 0.06 1.29 4.27
C PHE A 85 0.47 2.25 5.36
N ILE A 86 -0.09 2.06 6.56
CA ILE A 86 0.24 2.83 7.74
C ILE A 86 0.50 1.84 8.87
N SER A 87 1.70 1.94 9.45
CA SER A 87 2.13 1.26 10.67
C SER A 87 3.06 2.23 11.40
N ASN A 88 4.26 1.81 11.80
CA ASN A 88 5.33 2.70 12.27
C ASN A 88 5.89 3.62 11.17
N SER A 89 5.60 3.32 9.90
CA SER A 89 5.92 4.15 8.75
C SER A 89 4.74 4.17 7.78
N ILE A 90 4.79 5.12 6.83
CA ILE A 90 3.80 5.24 5.76
C ILE A 90 4.47 4.86 4.44
N ALA A 91 3.80 4.01 3.67
CA ALA A 91 4.23 3.66 2.33
C ALA A 91 3.07 3.71 1.34
N PHE A 92 3.37 4.07 0.10
CA PHE A 92 2.40 4.12 -0.98
C PHE A 92 2.88 3.26 -2.15
N LEU A 93 2.02 2.38 -2.64
CA LEU A 93 2.24 1.64 -3.88
C LEU A 93 1.42 2.29 -5.00
N ASN A 94 2.13 2.82 -5.98
CA ASN A 94 1.56 3.48 -7.17
C ASN A 94 2.20 2.87 -8.43
N PRO A 95 1.72 1.70 -8.90
CA PRO A 95 2.36 0.96 -9.98
C PRO A 95 2.43 1.75 -11.29
N HIS A 96 1.43 2.60 -11.55
CA HIS A 96 1.35 3.44 -12.75
C HIS A 96 2.23 4.70 -12.71
N GLU A 97 2.88 4.99 -11.58
CA GLU A 97 3.74 6.17 -11.37
C GLU A 97 3.10 7.53 -11.67
N LYS A 98 1.79 7.58 -11.93
CA LYS A 98 1.08 8.78 -12.41
C LYS A 98 0.89 9.86 -11.33
N PHE A 99 0.87 9.45 -10.08
CA PHE A 99 0.36 10.27 -8.99
C PHE A 99 1.34 10.51 -7.83
N LEU A 100 2.51 9.87 -7.86
CA LEU A 100 3.60 10.06 -6.88
C LEU A 100 4.92 10.25 -7.64
N THR A 101 4.92 11.18 -8.60
CA THR A 101 6.02 11.40 -9.57
C THR A 101 7.27 12.06 -8.97
N ARG A 102 7.27 12.43 -7.68
CA ARG A 102 8.47 12.97 -7.02
C ARG A 102 9.38 11.87 -6.48
N ARG A 103 10.38 11.46 -7.27
CA ARG A 103 11.64 10.92 -6.74
C ARG A 103 12.51 12.06 -6.20
N HIS A 104 12.11 12.70 -5.10
CA HIS A 104 12.99 13.64 -4.40
C HIS A 104 12.92 13.39 -2.89
N GLY A 105 14.03 12.86 -2.37
CA GLY A 105 14.36 12.85 -0.95
C GLY A 105 13.87 11.62 -0.21
N LYS A 106 14.81 10.82 0.28
CA LYS A 106 14.61 10.04 1.51
C LYS A 106 14.02 10.97 2.57
N ILE A 107 12.84 10.66 3.10
CA ILE A 107 12.47 11.19 4.41
C ILE A 107 13.13 10.24 5.40
N GLN A 108 14.23 10.73 5.99
CA GLN A 108 14.84 10.13 7.18
C GLN A 108 13.90 10.31 8.37
#